data_AF-A0AAN3P1F4-F1
#
_entry.id   AF-A0AAN3P1F4-F1
#
_cell.length_a   1.000
_cell.length_b   1.000
_cell.length_c   1.000
_cell.angle_alpha   90.00
_cell.angle_beta   90.00
_cell.angle_gamma   90.00
#
_symmetry.space_group_name_H-M   'P 1'
#
loop_
_entity.id
_entity.type
_entity.pdbx_description
1 polymer ?
#
loop_
_entity_poly.entity_id
_entity_poly.type
_entity_poly.pdbx_seq_one_letter_code
_entity_poly.pdbx_strand_id
1 'polypeptide(L)' 'MRKVCAAILSAAICLAVSGAPAWASEHQSTLSAGYLQPHTDMPGSDDLKGINVKYRYEFTDT' A
#
# COMPACT_ATOMS: atom_id res chain seq x y z
N MET A 1 3.81 37.72 23.30
CA MET A 1 4.97 36.97 22.74
C MET A 1 4.78 35.45 22.78
N ARG A 2 4.59 34.80 23.95
CA ARG A 2 4.47 33.32 24.04
C ARG A 2 3.32 32.70 23.21
N LYS A 3 2.15 33.36 23.18
CA LYS A 3 0.97 32.91 22.43
C LYS A 3 1.18 32.95 20.90
N VAL A 4 1.96 33.93 20.42
CA VAL A 4 2.26 34.09 19.00
C VAL A 4 3.26 33.03 18.54
N CYS A 5 4.31 32.76 19.34
CA CYS A 5 5.24 31.67 19.07
C CYS A 5 4.53 30.31 19.01
N ALA A 6 3.58 30.04 19.91
CA ALA A 6 2.80 28.81 19.90
C ALA A 6 1.94 28.68 18.64
N ALA A 7 1.30 29.77 18.18
CA ALA A 7 0.50 29.77 16.95
C ALA A 7 1.36 29.53 15.71
N ILE A 8 2.55 30.14 15.63
CA ILE A 8 3.49 29.95 14.52
C ILE A 8 4.02 28.52 14.49
N LEU A 9 4.39 27.96 15.64
CA LEU A 9 4.84 26.57 15.74
C LEU A 9 3.73 25.59 15.32
N SER A 10 2.49 25.83 15.77
CA SER A 10 1.34 25.01 15.35
C SER A 10 1.11 25.09 13.85
N ALA A 11 1.15 26.28 13.25
CA ALA A 11 1.00 26.47 11.82
C ALA A 11 2.13 25.79 11.02
N ALA A 12 3.38 25.87 11.50
CA ALA A 12 4.52 25.21 10.89
C ALA A 12 4.40 23.68 10.92
N ILE A 13 3.90 23.12 12.03
CA ILE A 13 3.61 21.68 12.16
C ILE A 13 2.49 21.27 11.20
N CYS A 14 1.40 22.04 11.13
CA CYS A 14 0.31 21.79 10.19
C CYS A 14 0.80 21.83 8.73
N LEU A 15 1.68 22.77 8.39
CA LEU A 15 2.27 22.86 7.05
C LEU A 15 3.18 21.66 6.74
N ALA A 16 4.04 21.26 7.68
CA ALA A 16 4.91 20.10 7.53
C ALA A 16 4.14 18.78 7.39
N VAL A 17 3.00 18.63 8.09
CA VAL A 17 2.11 17.47 7.99
C VAL A 17 1.24 17.53 6.72
N SER A 18 0.89 18.73 6.24
CA SER A 18 0.16 18.91 4.98
C SER A 18 1.03 18.66 3.74
N GLY A 19 2.35 18.63 3.91
CA GLY A 19 3.31 17.99 3.00
C GLY A 19 3.20 16.46 3.03
N ALA A 20 1.97 15.93 3.12
CA ALA A 20 1.70 14.61 2.59
C ALA A 20 2.35 14.57 1.20
N PRO A 21 3.04 13.50 0.81
CA PRO A 21 3.16 13.26 -0.60
C PRO A 21 1.70 13.34 -1.07
N ALA A 22 1.39 14.32 -1.92
CA ALA A 22 0.43 14.02 -2.96
C ALA A 22 1.12 12.86 -3.66
N TRP A 23 0.89 11.65 -3.16
CA TRP A 23 0.97 10.46 -3.95
C TRP A 23 0.00 10.81 -5.07
N ALA A 24 0.53 11.45 -6.12
CA ALA A 24 0.25 11.01 -7.45
C ALA A 24 0.21 9.50 -7.28
N SER A 25 -0.99 8.93 -7.30
CA SER A 25 -1.14 7.51 -7.51
C SER A 25 -0.40 7.29 -8.81
N GLU A 26 0.90 7.05 -8.73
CA GLU A 26 1.71 6.56 -9.81
C GLU A 26 1.22 5.13 -9.94
N HIS A 27 0.05 5.03 -10.59
CA HIS A 27 -0.74 3.85 -10.80
C HIS A 27 -1.53 3.23 -9.64
N GLN A 28 -2.75 2.79 -9.94
CA GLN A 28 -3.48 1.87 -9.09
C GLN A 28 -2.73 0.52 -9.07
N SER A 29 -2.02 0.28 -7.97
CA SER A 29 -1.24 -0.93 -7.76
C SER A 29 -1.87 -1.77 -6.66
N THR A 30 -1.96 -3.08 -6.87
CA THR A 30 -2.51 -4.02 -5.87
C THR A 30 -1.50 -5.12 -5.59
N LEU A 31 -1.13 -5.28 -4.32
CA LEU A 31 -0.37 -6.42 -3.83
C LEU A 31 -1.34 -7.38 -3.13
N SER A 32 -1.33 -8.65 -3.52
CA SER A 32 -2.12 -9.70 -2.88
C SER A 32 -1.26 -10.92 -2.57
N ALA A 33 -1.57 -11.59 -1.47
CA ALA A 33 -0.94 -12.83 -1.08
C ALA A 33 -1.99 -13.84 -0.62
N GLY A 34 -1.72 -15.13 -0.80
CA GLY A 34 -2.59 -16.20 -0.33
C GLY A 34 -1.89 -17.55 -0.31
N TYR A 35 -2.37 -18.45 0.54
CA TYR A 35 -1.87 -19.82 0.57
C TYR A 35 -2.44 -20.63 -0.59
N LEU A 36 -1.63 -21.55 -1.10
CA LEU A 36 -2.11 -22.53 -2.07
C LEU A 36 -3.13 -23.42 -1.37
N GLN A 37 -4.31 -23.55 -1.96
CA GLN A 37 -5.27 -24.59 -1.60
C GLN A 37 -5.25 -25.62 -2.72
N PRO A 38 -4.54 -26.75 -2.55
CA PRO A 38 -4.54 -27.82 -3.53
C PRO A 38 -5.87 -28.54 -3.42
N HIS A 39 -6.73 -28.37 -4.42
CA HIS A 39 -7.90 -29.21 -4.61
C HIS A 39 -7.85 -29.67 -6.06
N THR A 40 -6.95 -30.60 -6.36
CA THR A 40 -6.87 -31.21 -7.68
C THR A 40 -6.89 -32.72 -7.52
N ASP A 41 -7.54 -33.43 -8.44
CA ASP A 41 -7.64 -34.90 -8.43
C ASP A 41 -6.30 -35.61 -8.73
N MET A 42 -5.19 -34.86 -8.71
CA MET A 42 -3.87 -35.35 -9.01
C MET A 42 -3.27 -35.98 -7.73
N PRO A 43 -2.83 -37.25 -7.77
CA PRO A 43 -2.24 -37.89 -6.60
C PRO A 43 -1.02 -37.09 -6.11
N GLY A 44 -1.02 -36.73 -4.82
CA GLY A 44 0.00 -35.89 -4.19
C GLY A 44 -0.33 -34.39 -4.13
N SER A 45 -1.48 -33.96 -4.65
CA SER A 45 -1.92 -32.56 -4.59
C SER A 45 -2.10 -32.06 -3.15
N ASP A 46 -2.71 -32.86 -2.27
CA ASP A 46 -2.99 -32.50 -0.87
C ASP A 46 -1.74 -32.11 -0.05
N ASP A 47 -0.56 -32.60 -0.47
CA ASP A 47 0.71 -32.31 0.18
C ASP A 47 1.41 -31.05 -0.37
N LEU A 48 0.87 -30.45 -1.44
CA LEU A 48 1.42 -29.22 -2.00
C LEU A 48 1.24 -28.06 -1.02
N LYS A 49 2.35 -27.59 -0.46
CA LYS A 49 2.41 -26.35 0.32
C LYS A 49 2.96 -25.24 -0.57
N GLY A 50 2.25 -24.12 -0.65
CA GLY A 50 2.69 -22.98 -1.43
C GLY A 50 2.10 -21.67 -0.93
N ILE A 51 2.79 -20.58 -1.23
CA ILE A 51 2.32 -19.22 -1.04
C ILE A 51 2.33 -18.55 -2.41
N ASN A 52 1.23 -17.92 -2.79
CA ASN A 52 1.16 -17.07 -3.96
C ASN A 52 1.27 -15.61 -3.53
N VAL A 53 2.10 -14.85 -4.24
CA VAL A 53 2.19 -13.39 -4.11
C VAL A 53 2.02 -12.82 -5.50
N LYS A 54 1.06 -11.91 -5.66
CA LYS A 54 0.75 -11.26 -6.94
C LYS A 54 0.85 -9.76 -6.77
N TYR A 55 1.60 -9.15 -7.68
CA TYR A 55 1.67 -7.71 -7.83
C TYR A 55 0.97 -7.33 -9.13
N ARG A 56 0.00 -6.43 -9.04
CA ARG A 56 -0.78 -5.92 -10.17
C ARG A 56 -0.56 -4.43 -10.30
N TYR A 57 -0.30 -3.98 -11.53
CA TYR A 57 0.02 -2.60 -11.88
C TYR A 57 -0.89 -2.22 -13.07
N GLU A 58 -1.89 -1.35 -12.89
CA GLU A 58 -2.87 -0.91 -13.91
C GLU A 58 -2.49 0.38 -14.70
N PHE A 59 -1.97 0.25 -15.93
CA PHE A 59 -1.55 1.41 -16.75
C PHE A 59 -2.74 2.17 -17.33
N THR A 60 -2.70 3.50 -17.16
CA THR A 60 -3.56 4.41 -17.89
C THR A 60 -2.93 4.63 -19.26
N ASP A 61 -3.59 4.17 -20.31
CA ASP A 61 -3.23 4.55 -21.67
C ASP A 61 -3.42 6.06 -21.81
N THR A 62 -2.33 6.78 -22.07
CA THR A 62 -2.29 8.24 -22.26
C THR A 62 -2.65 8.66 -23.68
#